data_AF-A0A183L381-F1
#
_entry.id   AF-A0A183L381-F1
#
_cell.length_a   1.000
_cell.length_b   1.000
_cell.length_c   1.000
_cell.angle_alpha   90.00
_cell.angle_beta   90.00
_cell.angle_gamma   90.00
#
_symmetry.space_group_name_H-M   'P 1'
#
loop_
_entity.id
_entity.type
_entity.pdbx_description
1 polymer ?
#
loop_
_entity_poly.entity_id
_entity_poly.type
_entity_poly.pdbx_seq_one_letter_code
_entity_poly.pdbx_strand_id
1 'polypeptide(L)'
;MKDAVDFQLPDQQAGFRKDQSCMDQIATLRIIVEQSIEWKSSLFINFIDYEKAFDSEDRRTLWKLLRHYGVLEKIVNVIRISYD
;
A
#
# COMPACT_ATOMS: atom_id res chain seq x y z
N MET A 1 11.80 -1.20 11.84
CA MET A 1 11.23 -1.14 10.47
C MET A 1 9.78 -0.72 10.56
N LYS A 2 8.96 -1.43 11.36
CA LYS A 2 7.57 -1.11 11.65
C LYS A 2 7.34 0.37 11.97
N ASP A 3 8.02 0.92 12.97
CA ASP A 3 7.80 2.31 13.41
C ASP A 3 8.29 3.38 12.41
N ALA A 4 9.24 3.01 11.52
CA ALA A 4 9.79 3.93 10.53
C ALA A 4 8.90 4.04 9.29
N VAL A 5 8.34 2.91 8.85
CA VAL A 5 7.53 2.80 7.63
C VAL A 5 6.04 2.98 7.92
N ASP A 6 5.48 2.31 8.93
CA ASP A 6 4.04 2.27 9.17
C ASP A 6 3.45 3.65 9.49
N PHE A 7 4.23 4.56 10.11
CA PHE A 7 3.79 5.94 10.38
C PHE A 7 3.70 6.79 9.11
N GLN A 8 4.44 6.43 8.06
CA GLN A 8 4.46 7.17 6.80
C GLN A 8 3.46 6.60 5.79
N LEU A 9 2.93 5.39 6.01
CA LEU A 9 1.93 4.79 5.13
C LEU A 9 0.53 5.39 5.36
N PRO A 10 -0.24 5.64 4.30
CA PRO A 10 -1.62 6.09 4.44
C PRO A 10 -2.50 5.07 5.17
N ASP A 11 -3.49 5.55 5.92
CA ASP A 11 -4.46 4.70 6.63
C ASP A 11 -5.31 3.84 5.68
N GLN A 12 -5.43 4.26 4.41
CA GLN A 12 -6.13 3.52 3.36
C GLN A 12 -5.36 2.28 2.89
N GLN A 13 -4.04 2.21 3.13
CA GLN A 13 -3.23 1.06 2.71
C GLN A 13 -3.42 -0.09 3.70
N ALA A 14 -4.33 -1.02 3.40
CA ALA A 14 -4.57 -2.20 4.24
C ALA A 14 -3.60 -3.38 3.96
N GLY A 15 -3.06 -3.47 2.75
CA GLY A 15 -2.19 -4.56 2.34
C GLY A 15 -0.90 -4.64 3.17
N PHE A 16 -0.58 -5.84 3.65
CA PHE A 16 0.64 -6.13 4.43
C PHE A 16 0.80 -5.31 5.73
N ARG A 17 -0.27 -4.69 6.24
CA ARG A 17 -0.26 -4.01 7.55
C ARG A 17 -0.83 -4.92 8.64
N LYS A 18 -0.19 -4.88 9.80
CA LYS A 18 -0.70 -5.59 10.97
C LYS A 18 -2.06 -5.02 11.36
N ASP A 19 -2.99 -5.90 11.71
CA ASP A 19 -4.31 -5.54 12.23
C ASP A 19 -5.20 -4.78 11.22
N GLN A 20 -4.85 -4.78 9.92
CA GLN A 20 -5.70 -4.26 8.84
C GLN A 20 -6.14 -5.39 7.90
N SER A 21 -7.39 -5.35 7.46
CA SER A 21 -8.02 -6.38 6.62
C SER A 21 -8.65 -5.78 5.36
N CYS A 22 -8.74 -6.59 4.30
CA CYS A 22 -9.51 -6.25 3.11
C CYS A 22 -11.02 -6.07 3.41
N MET A 23 -11.52 -6.68 4.49
CA MET A 23 -12.93 -6.58 4.88
C MET A 23 -13.37 -5.13 5.11
N ASP A 24 -12.55 -4.32 5.77
CA ASP A 24 -12.89 -2.93 6.08
C ASP A 24 -12.92 -2.06 4.81
N GLN A 25 -12.01 -2.33 3.86
CA GLN A 25 -11.97 -1.65 2.57
C GLN A 25 -13.19 -2.00 1.70
N ILE A 26 -13.60 -3.28 1.68
CA ILE A 26 -14.82 -3.73 0.98
C ILE A 26 -16.07 -3.11 1.62
N ALA A 27 -16.16 -3.10 2.95
CA ALA A 27 -17.27 -2.49 3.67
C ALA A 27 -17.36 -0.98 3.38
N THR A 28 -16.23 -0.27 3.37
CA THR A 28 -16.14 1.15 3.02
C THR A 28 -16.63 1.40 1.60
N LEU A 29 -16.16 0.62 0.62
CA LEU A 29 -16.61 0.74 -0.77
C LEU A 29 -18.12 0.50 -0.90
N ARG A 30 -18.66 -0.50 -0.20
CA ARG A 30 -20.09 -0.81 -0.18
C ARG A 30 -20.91 0.38 0.35
N ILE A 31 -20.46 1.00 1.45
CA ILE A 31 -21.12 2.18 2.02
C ILE A 31 -21.13 3.36 1.04
N ILE A 32 -20.01 3.63 0.35
CA ILE A 32 -19.92 4.71 -0.65
C ILE A 32 -20.90 4.47 -1.81
N VAL A 33 -21.00 3.23 -2.29
CA VAL A 33 -21.96 2.84 -3.33
C VAL A 33 -23.39 3.04 -2.85
N GLU A 34 -23.73 2.56 -1.65
CA GLU A 34 -25.08 2.68 -1.09
C GLU A 34 -25.49 4.14 -0.90
N GLN A 35 -24.62 5.00 -0.36
CA GLN A 35 -24.90 6.43 -0.20
C GLN A 35 -25.10 7.14 -1.53
N SER A 36 -24.34 6.77 -2.56
CA SER A 36 -24.49 7.37 -3.89
C SER A 36 -25.83 7.03 -4.51
N ILE A 37 -26.30 5.79 -4.33
CA ILE A 37 -27.65 5.36 -4.73
C ILE A 37 -28.72 6.14 -3.97
N GLU A 38 -28.57 6.26 -2.64
CA GLU A 38 -29.53 6.95 -1.78
C GLU A 38 -29.69 8.43 -2.18
N TRP A 39 -28.59 9.11 -2.46
CA TRP A 39 -28.59 10.54 -2.81
C TRP A 39 -28.76 10.82 -4.30
N LYS A 40 -28.93 9.76 -5.12
CA LYS A 40 -29.01 9.86 -6.60
C LYS A 40 -27.82 10.62 -7.20
N SER A 41 -26.64 10.46 -6.62
CA SER A 41 -25.41 11.06 -7.13
C SER A 41 -24.74 10.12 -8.13
N SER A 42 -24.05 10.69 -9.12
CA SER A 42 -23.23 9.92 -10.04
C SER A 42 -21.96 9.45 -9.32
N LEU A 43 -21.68 8.14 -9.35
CA LEU A 43 -20.46 7.54 -8.80
C LEU A 43 -19.71 6.80 -9.91
N PHE A 44 -18.40 7.02 -9.99
CA PHE A 44 -17.49 6.29 -10.87
C PHE A 44 -16.41 5.62 -10.02
N ILE A 45 -16.16 4.33 -10.27
CA ILE A 45 -15.17 3.53 -9.53
C ILE A 45 -14.18 2.96 -10.55
N ASN A 46 -12.89 3.15 -10.30
CA ASN A 46 -11.81 2.59 -11.11
C ASN A 46 -11.04 1.56 -10.29
N PHE A 47 -10.92 0.35 -10.83
CA PHE A 47 -10.07 -0.69 -10.27
C PHE A 47 -8.76 -0.71 -11.05
N ILE A 48 -7.64 -0.49 -10.36
CA ILE A 48 -6.29 -0.47 -10.93
C ILE A 48 -5.52 -1.59 -10.28
N ASP A 49 -4.89 -2.45 -11.09
CA ASP A 49 -4.03 -3.53 -10.64
C ASP A 49 -2.74 -3.53 -11.46
N TYR A 50 -1.63 -3.91 -10.83
CA TYR A 50 -0.32 -3.97 -11.47
C TYR A 50 -0.02 -5.38 -11.94
N GLU A 51 0.30 -5.53 -13.23
CA GLU A 51 0.79 -6.82 -13.73
C GLU A 51 2.17 -7.12 -13.14
N LYS A 52 2.27 -8.23 -12.41
CA LYS A 52 3.52 -8.72 -11.78
C LYS A 52 4.23 -7.64 -10.95
N ALA A 53 3.51 -7.03 -10.01
CA ALA A 53 3.95 -5.93 -9.15
C ALA A 53 5.27 -6.14 -8.39
N PHE A 54 5.80 -7.37 -8.26
CA PHE A 54 7.10 -7.60 -7.63
C PHE A 54 8.23 -7.84 -8.63
N ASP A 55 7.90 -8.24 -9.86
CA ASP A 55 8.87 -8.50 -10.92
C ASP A 55 9.20 -7.23 -11.72
N SER A 56 8.27 -6.28 -11.79
CA SER A 56 8.36 -5.05 -12.59
C SER A 56 9.01 -3.86 -11.86
N GLU A 57 9.32 -4.01 -10.57
CA GLU A 57 9.80 -2.91 -9.73
C GLU A 57 11.29 -2.58 -9.95
N ASP A 58 11.61 -1.28 -10.08
CA ASP A 58 13.00 -0.82 -10.11
C ASP A 58 13.63 -0.90 -8.71
N ARG A 59 14.46 -1.93 -8.52
CA ARG A 59 15.18 -2.18 -7.26
C ARG A 59 16.00 -0.97 -6.80
N ARG A 60 16.55 -0.15 -7.72
CA ARG A 60 17.31 1.06 -7.32
C ARG A 60 16.39 2.08 -6.64
N THR A 61 15.19 2.23 -7.16
CA THR A 61 14.15 3.07 -6.59
C THR A 61 13.67 2.52 -5.25
N LEU A 62 13.48 1.20 -5.12
CA LEU A 62 13.14 0.56 -3.86
C LEU A 62 14.16 0.86 -2.73
N TRP A 63 15.47 0.77 -3.01
CA TRP A 63 16.51 1.09 -2.02
C TRP A 63 16.48 2.56 -1.59
N LYS A 64 16.20 3.48 -2.52
CA LYS A 64 16.05 4.90 -2.21
C LYS A 64 14.81 5.15 -1.34
N LEU A 65 13.70 4.48 -1.65
CA LEU A 65 12.46 4.59 -0.87
C LEU A 65 12.67 4.09 0.56
N LEU A 66 13.28 2.92 0.77
CA LEU A 66 13.52 2.40 2.12
C LEU A 66 14.36 3.37 2.97
N ARG A 67 15.42 3.97 2.38
CA ARG A 67 16.19 5.03 3.06
C ARG A 67 15.36 6.27 3.36
N HIS A 68 14.52 6.69 2.42
CA HIS A 68 13.63 7.84 2.59
C HIS A 68 12.64 7.62 3.75
N TYR A 69 12.10 6.41 3.86
CA TYR A 69 11.25 5.98 4.98
C TYR A 69 12.03 5.77 6.31
N GLY A 70 13.32 6.10 6.38
CA GLY A 70 14.12 6.03 7.60
C GLY A 70 14.58 4.61 7.97
N VAL A 71 14.53 3.66 7.03
CA VAL A 71 15.10 2.32 7.24
C VAL A 71 16.63 2.43 7.27
N LEU A 72 17.25 1.92 8.34
CA LEU A 72 18.71 1.94 8.52
C LEU A 72 19.44 1.27 7.36
N GLU A 73 20.54 1.88 6.91
CA GLU A 73 21.33 1.39 5.77
C GLU A 73 21.81 -0.06 5.95
N LYS A 74 22.11 -0.49 7.19
CA LYS A 74 22.46 -1.89 7.49
C LYS A 74 21.33 -2.86 7.11
N ILE A 75 20.07 -2.48 7.37
CA ILE A 75 18.90 -3.29 7.03
C ILE A 75 18.65 -3.25 5.52
N VAL A 76 18.76 -2.08 4.89
CA VAL A 76 18.64 -1.94 3.42
C VAL A 76 19.66 -2.83 2.71
N ASN A 77 20.89 -2.91 3.21
CA ASN A 77 21.92 -3.79 2.65
C ASN A 77 21.59 -5.28 2.80
N VAL A 78 21.02 -5.70 3.95
CA VAL A 78 20.57 -7.09 4.14
C VAL A 78 19.44 -7.43 3.16
N ILE A 79 18.46 -6.55 3.01
CA ILE A 79 17.37 -6.74 2.04
C ILE A 79 17.94 -6.79 0.63
N ARG A 80 18.87 -5.89 0.26
CA ARG A 80 19.48 -5.92 -1.07
C ARG A 80 20.11 -7.28 -1.41
N ILE A 81 20.84 -7.87 -0.47
CA ILE A 81 21.47 -9.20 -0.65
C ILE A 81 20.43 -10.31 -0.86
N SER A 82 19.21 -10.19 -0.33
CA SER A 82 18.17 -11.21 -0.55
C SER A 82 17.54 -11.17 -1.95
N TYR A 83 17.81 -10.13 -2.75
CA TYR A 83 17.34 -9.99 -4.13
C TYR A 83 18.45 -10.25 -5.18
N ASP A 84 19.68 -10.48 -4.72
CA ASP A 84 20.82 -10.94 -5.52
C ASP A 84 20.81 -12.48 -5.63
#